data_AF-J9ERV2-F1
#
_entry.id   AF-J9ERV2-F1
#
_cell.length_a   1.000
_cell.length_b   1.000
_cell.length_c   1.000
_cell.angle_alpha   90.00
_cell.angle_beta   90.00
_cell.angle_gamma   90.00
#
_symmetry.space_group_name_H-M   'P 1'
#
loop_
_entity.id
_entity.type
_entity.pdbx_description
1 polymer ?
#
loop_
_entity_poly.entity_id
_entity_poly.type
_entity_poly.pdbx_seq_one_letter_code
_entity_poly.pdbx_strand_id
1 'polypeptide(L)'
;MEAMTTVTSTGGITKVNHAVFASQSNLLTESHLCFNKDQFSRTDFIVERFLNLARRRASLQQIHNDLRIYLKIVQNSMIELINDDYADFVNLSSNLVGLKETIDKLTKDIETIWHDFCINTQTVKQSAEFVAQKTTELIACRKAQYEIRGQIFLVKSIERLADKIASCPKEIEQFWLQNFVDAVTDVVLWFGKGNVVDDKVAAAYDICLTHVRRLTEYWLIQDLKGDCRFTEQILGIVTLNKSTDSAVSCVMTEIIAECIGEPRSNLGDFLDEVYATIQKLRKDWLQKMENSGASFANISPFLDKCLLTFVVSSLDQYFGSVVVPSDNRLFHRCYKTTCDFIGNWPDAAKSCTVLRMIQRIWSDEVYLPTLIDKFWDFTLKVLAKYLRWIEGIKRYYWIDRKAPEEFEIWRLFCALYADCVTVDNRTFGIALSSIWPKIREHELDVTIFGQCLSVFSTKIAEKMQEFEKFIVEDAVTSVAKILDGVCGIPRQYRWTKKPAPTNISPYISETSATLKLFK
;
A
#
# COMPACT_ATOMS: atom_id res chain seq x y z
N MET A 1 -26.93 15.14 -19.37
CA MET A 1 -27.78 15.30 -20.56
C MET A 1 -27.48 14.11 -21.45
N GLU A 2 -28.14 13.00 -21.14
CA GLU A 2 -28.16 11.73 -21.89
C GLU A 2 -29.37 10.99 -21.30
N ALA A 3 -30.41 10.79 -22.12
CA ALA A 3 -31.63 10.12 -21.75
C ALA A 3 -31.69 8.78 -22.48
N MET A 4 -31.57 7.73 -21.69
CA MET A 4 -31.78 6.33 -22.03
C MET A 4 -33.24 6.16 -22.47
N THR A 5 -33.47 5.74 -23.71
CA THR A 5 -34.83 5.49 -24.22
C THR A 5 -34.99 4.00 -24.55
N THR A 6 -35.79 3.35 -23.72
CA THR A 6 -36.30 1.98 -23.83
C THR A 6 -37.16 1.79 -25.08
N VAL A 7 -36.86 0.75 -25.87
CA VAL A 7 -37.68 0.30 -27.00
C VAL A 7 -38.71 -0.71 -26.49
N THR A 8 -39.99 -0.36 -26.55
CA THR A 8 -41.12 -1.28 -26.34
C THR A 8 -41.63 -1.79 -27.70
N SER A 9 -41.60 -3.11 -27.89
CA SER A 9 -42.21 -3.77 -29.06
C SER A 9 -43.72 -3.90 -28.90
N THR A 10 -44.50 -3.31 -29.81
CA THR A 10 -45.93 -3.60 -29.98
C THR A 10 -46.11 -4.43 -31.24
N GLY A 11 -46.44 -5.72 -31.06
CA GLY A 11 -46.80 -6.63 -32.14
C GLY A 11 -48.18 -6.29 -32.71
N GLY A 12 -48.22 -5.90 -33.99
CA GLY A 12 -49.43 -5.78 -34.78
C GLY A 12 -49.71 -7.07 -35.53
N ILE A 13 -50.78 -7.76 -35.17
CA ILE A 13 -51.31 -8.93 -35.89
C ILE A 13 -52.05 -8.43 -37.14
N THR A 14 -51.44 -8.57 -38.32
CA THR A 14 -52.12 -8.38 -39.60
C THR A 14 -52.85 -9.65 -40.00
N LYS A 15 -54.19 -9.60 -39.98
CA LYS A 15 -55.10 -10.64 -40.46
C LYS A 15 -54.89 -10.88 -41.96
N VAL A 16 -54.56 -12.12 -42.31
CA VAL A 16 -54.56 -12.61 -43.69
C VAL A 16 -56.01 -12.94 -44.07
N ASN A 17 -56.58 -12.20 -45.02
CA ASN A 17 -57.91 -12.43 -45.57
C ASN A 17 -57.86 -13.62 -46.55
N HIS A 18 -58.15 -14.82 -46.08
CA HIS A 18 -58.58 -15.93 -46.93
C HIS A 18 -60.08 -15.78 -47.21
N ALA A 19 -60.43 -15.07 -48.27
CA ALA A 19 -61.80 -15.02 -48.79
C ALA A 19 -61.77 -14.78 -50.31
N VAL A 20 -61.34 -15.77 -51.10
CA VAL A 20 -61.36 -15.69 -52.58
C VAL A 20 -61.97 -16.93 -53.25
N PHE A 21 -62.48 -17.91 -52.49
CA PHE A 21 -63.35 -18.97 -53.05
C PHE A 21 -64.80 -18.76 -52.64
N ALA A 22 -65.35 -17.61 -53.00
CA ALA A 22 -66.77 -17.50 -53.26
C ALA A 22 -66.88 -17.23 -54.75
N SER A 23 -66.96 -18.31 -55.53
CA SER A 23 -67.42 -18.25 -56.92
C SER A 23 -68.72 -17.45 -56.88
N GLN A 24 -68.69 -16.20 -57.34
CA GLN A 24 -69.90 -15.49 -57.73
C GLN A 24 -70.45 -16.30 -58.90
N SER A 25 -71.27 -17.30 -58.58
CA SER A 25 -72.15 -17.93 -59.54
C SER A 25 -72.90 -16.79 -60.21
N ASN A 26 -72.64 -16.62 -61.51
CA ASN A 26 -73.42 -15.79 -62.41
C ASN A 26 -74.86 -16.31 -62.43
N LEU A 27 -75.61 -16.05 -61.36
CA LEU A 27 -76.99 -16.43 -61.08
C LEU A 27 -77.99 -15.78 -62.04
N LEU A 28 -77.51 -14.90 -62.94
CA LEU A 28 -78.34 -14.16 -63.89
C LEU A 28 -78.30 -14.72 -65.32
N THR A 29 -77.63 -15.85 -65.56
CA THR A 29 -77.68 -16.56 -66.87
C THR A 29 -77.98 -18.05 -66.74
N GLU A 30 -78.31 -18.53 -65.53
CA GLU A 30 -78.58 -19.95 -65.23
C GLU A 30 -79.99 -20.42 -65.64
N SER A 31 -80.88 -19.51 -65.99
CA SER A 31 -82.30 -19.78 -66.25
C SER A 31 -82.68 -20.05 -67.71
N HIS A 32 -81.70 -20.23 -68.61
CA HIS A 32 -81.98 -20.46 -70.05
C HIS A 32 -81.38 -21.72 -70.67
N LEU A 33 -80.57 -22.50 -69.94
CA LEU A 33 -80.04 -23.76 -70.47
C LEU A 33 -81.00 -24.92 -70.15
N CYS A 34 -81.30 -25.74 -71.15
CA CYS A 34 -82.21 -26.88 -70.97
C CYS A 34 -81.63 -28.07 -70.16
N PHE A 35 -80.43 -27.94 -69.60
CA PHE A 35 -79.71 -28.97 -68.83
C PHE A 35 -78.95 -28.39 -67.63
N ASN A 36 -78.65 -29.24 -66.63
CA ASN A 36 -77.82 -28.85 -65.49
C ASN A 36 -76.32 -29.02 -65.84
N LYS A 37 -75.53 -27.95 -65.65
CA LYS A 37 -74.09 -27.87 -65.89
C LYS A 37 -73.29 -28.89 -65.06
N ASP A 38 -73.72 -29.18 -63.84
CA ASP A 38 -73.02 -30.08 -62.92
C ASP A 38 -72.92 -31.52 -63.42
N GLN A 39 -73.76 -31.91 -64.38
CA GLN A 39 -73.72 -33.24 -64.99
C GLN A 39 -72.45 -33.47 -65.80
N PHE A 40 -71.86 -32.41 -66.38
CA PHE A 40 -70.61 -32.48 -67.14
C PHE A 40 -69.36 -32.62 -66.27
N SER A 41 -69.44 -32.24 -64.99
CA SER A 41 -68.33 -32.33 -64.04
C SER A 41 -68.22 -33.70 -63.38
N ARG A 42 -69.17 -34.62 -63.63
CA ARG A 42 -69.20 -35.95 -63.02
C ARG A 42 -68.37 -36.95 -63.82
N THR A 43 -67.64 -37.80 -63.11
CA THR A 43 -66.81 -38.87 -63.69
C THR A 43 -67.64 -40.02 -64.30
N ASP A 44 -68.93 -40.13 -63.99
CA ASP A 44 -69.88 -41.13 -64.50
C ASP A 44 -70.75 -40.64 -65.67
N PHE A 45 -70.29 -39.62 -66.40
CA PHE A 45 -71.05 -39.00 -67.48
C PHE A 45 -71.25 -39.96 -68.67
N ILE A 46 -72.52 -40.23 -68.99
CA ILE A 46 -72.93 -41.04 -70.16
C ILE A 46 -73.83 -40.19 -71.05
N VAL A 47 -73.40 -39.98 -72.30
CA VAL A 47 -74.08 -39.14 -73.29
C VAL A 47 -75.53 -39.57 -73.53
N GLU A 48 -75.79 -40.88 -73.62
CA GLU A 48 -77.14 -41.39 -73.86
C GLU A 48 -78.10 -41.09 -72.71
N ARG A 49 -77.64 -41.21 -71.46
CA ARG A 49 -78.44 -40.90 -70.26
C ARG A 49 -78.72 -39.41 -70.16
N PHE A 50 -77.73 -38.58 -70.50
CA PHE A 50 -77.87 -37.13 -70.59
C PHE A 50 -78.90 -36.70 -71.65
N LEU A 51 -78.77 -37.21 -72.88
CA LEU A 51 -79.70 -36.89 -73.96
C LEU A 51 -81.12 -37.33 -73.66
N ASN A 52 -81.31 -38.50 -73.05
CA ASN A 52 -82.64 -38.97 -72.64
C ASN A 52 -83.30 -38.10 -71.58
N LEU A 53 -82.52 -37.51 -70.66
CA LEU A 53 -83.01 -36.57 -69.65
C LEU A 53 -83.25 -35.17 -70.22
N ALA A 54 -82.37 -34.68 -71.10
CA ALA A 54 -82.48 -33.37 -71.74
C ALA A 54 -83.62 -33.31 -72.76
N ARG A 55 -83.85 -34.39 -73.53
CA ARG A 55 -84.93 -34.48 -74.53
C ARG A 55 -86.33 -34.49 -73.92
N ARG A 56 -86.46 -34.84 -72.63
CA ARG A 56 -87.73 -34.69 -71.88
C ARG A 56 -88.08 -33.22 -71.60
N ARG A 57 -87.11 -32.31 -71.70
CA ARG A 57 -87.27 -30.89 -71.34
C ARG A 57 -87.11 -29.91 -72.50
N ALA A 58 -86.47 -30.31 -73.61
CA ALA A 58 -86.27 -29.44 -74.78
C ALA A 58 -86.11 -30.21 -76.11
N SER A 59 -86.25 -29.51 -77.24
CA SER A 59 -86.01 -30.06 -78.57
C SER A 59 -84.50 -30.27 -78.84
N LEU A 60 -84.16 -31.19 -79.75
CA LEU A 60 -82.75 -31.49 -80.07
C LEU A 60 -81.97 -30.28 -80.58
N GLN A 61 -82.63 -29.41 -81.36
CA GLN A 61 -82.02 -28.18 -81.87
C GLN A 61 -81.73 -27.17 -80.74
N GLN A 62 -82.62 -27.09 -79.75
CA GLN A 62 -82.44 -26.24 -78.59
C GLN A 62 -81.32 -26.75 -77.67
N ILE A 63 -81.25 -28.07 -77.44
CA ILE A 63 -80.12 -28.69 -76.72
C ILE A 63 -78.79 -28.40 -77.41
N HIS A 64 -78.72 -28.53 -78.74
CA HIS A 64 -77.51 -28.25 -79.49
C HIS A 64 -77.10 -26.77 -79.40
N ASN A 65 -78.05 -25.84 -79.49
CA ASN A 65 -77.76 -24.42 -79.36
C ASN A 65 -77.29 -24.05 -77.95
N ASP A 66 -77.96 -24.59 -76.92
CA ASP A 66 -77.62 -24.38 -75.51
C ASP A 66 -76.25 -24.99 -75.15
N LEU A 67 -75.89 -26.15 -75.71
CA LEU A 67 -74.55 -26.73 -75.58
C LEU A 67 -73.47 -25.85 -76.24
N ARG A 68 -73.77 -25.23 -77.38
CA ARG A 68 -72.84 -24.32 -78.06
C ARG A 68 -72.64 -23.03 -77.26
N ILE A 69 -73.71 -22.50 -76.66
CA ILE A 69 -73.65 -21.36 -75.74
C ILE A 69 -72.84 -21.74 -74.50
N TYR A 70 -73.08 -22.92 -73.92
CA TYR A 70 -72.34 -23.40 -72.76
C TYR A 70 -70.85 -23.61 -73.07
N LEU A 71 -70.50 -24.18 -74.23
CA LEU A 71 -69.11 -24.31 -74.67
C LEU A 71 -68.41 -22.95 -74.75
N LYS A 72 -69.10 -21.93 -75.30
CA LYS A 72 -68.56 -20.56 -75.39
C LYS A 72 -68.38 -19.93 -74.01
N ILE A 73 -69.31 -20.17 -73.09
CA ILE A 73 -69.20 -19.72 -71.68
C ILE A 73 -67.98 -20.38 -71.02
N VAL A 74 -67.83 -21.70 -71.13
CA VAL A 74 -66.70 -22.42 -70.55
C VAL A 74 -65.36 -21.98 -71.15
N GLN A 75 -65.31 -21.76 -72.48
CA GLN A 75 -64.11 -21.23 -73.14
C GLN A 75 -63.75 -19.82 -72.64
N ASN A 76 -64.74 -18.94 -72.49
CA ASN A 76 -64.52 -17.60 -71.95
C ASN A 76 -64.08 -17.65 -70.47
N SER A 77 -64.72 -18.46 -69.64
CA SER A 77 -64.33 -18.63 -68.24
C SER A 77 -62.95 -19.25 -68.08
N MET A 78 -62.53 -20.15 -68.97
CA MET A 78 -61.17 -20.67 -68.99
C MET A 78 -60.16 -19.57 -69.33
N ILE A 79 -60.47 -18.72 -70.31
CA ILE A 79 -59.63 -17.58 -70.68
C ILE A 79 -59.54 -16.57 -69.53
N GLU A 80 -60.66 -16.27 -68.85
CA GLU A 80 -60.68 -15.40 -67.68
C GLU A 80 -59.82 -15.96 -66.55
N LEU A 81 -59.96 -17.24 -66.22
CA LEU A 81 -59.17 -17.88 -65.16
C LEU A 81 -57.67 -17.91 -65.49
N ILE A 82 -57.31 -18.18 -66.75
CA ILE A 82 -55.92 -18.11 -67.21
C ILE A 82 -55.39 -16.67 -67.13
N ASN A 83 -56.20 -15.68 -67.49
CA ASN A 83 -55.79 -14.27 -67.45
C ASN A 83 -55.62 -13.76 -66.01
N ASP A 84 -56.49 -14.20 -65.08
CA ASP A 84 -56.38 -13.88 -63.66
C ASP A 84 -55.11 -14.52 -63.07
N ASP A 85 -54.85 -15.81 -63.35
CA ASP A 85 -53.62 -16.48 -62.94
C ASP A 85 -52.37 -15.81 -63.55
N TYR A 86 -52.46 -15.34 -64.79
CA TYR A 86 -51.39 -14.61 -65.45
C TYR A 86 -51.15 -13.23 -64.83
N ALA A 87 -52.21 -12.51 -64.46
CA ALA A 87 -52.11 -11.23 -63.77
C ALA A 87 -51.44 -11.39 -62.40
N ASP A 88 -51.80 -12.42 -61.65
CA ASP A 88 -51.17 -12.75 -60.37
C ASP A 88 -49.69 -13.12 -60.53
N PHE A 89 -49.36 -13.93 -61.55
CA PHE A 89 -47.98 -14.27 -61.87
C PHE A 89 -47.14 -13.03 -62.23
N VAL A 90 -47.68 -12.14 -63.08
CA VAL A 90 -47.00 -10.90 -63.47
C VAL A 90 -46.80 -9.99 -62.26
N ASN A 91 -47.81 -9.82 -61.42
CA ASN A 91 -47.71 -9.02 -60.20
C ASN A 91 -46.65 -9.56 -59.24
N LEU A 92 -46.61 -10.88 -59.02
CA LEU A 92 -45.59 -11.53 -58.19
C LEU A 92 -44.19 -11.32 -58.79
N SER A 93 -44.05 -11.48 -60.11
CA SER A 93 -42.76 -11.29 -60.80
C SER A 93 -42.25 -9.84 -60.68
N SER A 94 -43.14 -8.85 -60.82
CA SER A 94 -42.80 -7.43 -60.66
C SER A 94 -42.35 -7.12 -59.22
N ASN A 95 -43.04 -7.68 -58.22
CA ASN A 95 -42.67 -7.49 -56.82
C ASN A 95 -41.33 -8.16 -56.47
N LEU A 96 -41.04 -9.34 -57.02
CA LEU A 96 -39.75 -10.01 -56.85
C LEU A 96 -38.60 -9.23 -57.48
N VAL A 97 -38.83 -8.61 -58.65
CA VAL A 97 -37.84 -7.74 -59.30
C VAL A 97 -37.60 -6.48 -58.47
N GLY A 98 -38.67 -5.82 -57.97
CA GLY A 98 -38.53 -4.68 -57.06
C GLY A 98 -37.82 -5.03 -55.74
N LEU A 99 -38.04 -6.24 -55.21
CA LEU A 99 -37.31 -6.73 -54.05
C LEU A 99 -35.81 -6.92 -54.36
N LYS A 100 -35.47 -7.41 -55.55
CA LYS A 100 -34.07 -7.54 -55.96
C LYS A 100 -33.37 -6.18 -56.01
N GLU A 101 -34.01 -5.17 -56.61
CA GLU A 101 -33.45 -3.81 -56.66
C GLU A 101 -33.22 -3.21 -55.26
N THR A 102 -34.14 -3.47 -54.32
CA THR A 102 -33.98 -3.02 -52.94
C THR A 102 -32.85 -3.76 -52.21
N ILE A 103 -32.69 -5.06 -52.45
CA ILE A 103 -31.56 -5.87 -51.92
C ILE A 103 -30.23 -5.38 -52.48
N ASP A 104 -30.15 -5.12 -53.80
CA ASP A 104 -28.94 -4.62 -54.45
C ASP A 104 -28.55 -3.24 -53.90
N LYS A 105 -29.54 -2.36 -53.67
CA LYS A 105 -29.31 -1.06 -53.03
C LYS A 105 -28.82 -1.21 -51.59
N LEU A 106 -29.44 -2.09 -50.82
CA LEU A 106 -29.08 -2.31 -49.42
C LEU A 106 -27.67 -2.90 -49.30
N THR A 107 -27.27 -3.75 -50.24
CA THR A 107 -25.90 -4.28 -50.32
C THR A 107 -24.90 -3.17 -50.60
N LYS A 108 -25.19 -2.27 -51.54
CA LYS A 108 -24.33 -1.12 -51.84
C LYS A 108 -24.22 -0.15 -50.66
N ASP A 109 -25.31 0.10 -49.95
CA ASP A 109 -25.31 0.94 -48.75
C ASP A 109 -24.46 0.30 -47.64
N ILE A 110 -24.56 -1.02 -47.45
CA ILE A 110 -23.70 -1.77 -46.50
C ILE A 110 -22.23 -1.67 -46.87
N GLU A 111 -21.88 -1.83 -48.15
CA GLU A 111 -20.49 -1.70 -48.62
C GLU A 111 -19.93 -0.30 -48.34
N THR A 112 -20.74 0.73 -48.54
CA THR A 112 -20.35 2.12 -48.29
C THR A 112 -20.15 2.37 -46.80
N ILE A 113 -21.10 1.95 -45.97
CA ILE A 113 -21.02 2.05 -44.50
C ILE A 113 -19.79 1.30 -43.97
N TRP A 114 -19.50 0.12 -44.52
CA TRP A 114 -18.33 -0.66 -44.14
C TRP A 114 -17.04 0.09 -44.48
N HIS A 115 -16.97 0.70 -45.65
CA HIS A 115 -15.80 1.49 -46.05
C HIS A 115 -15.60 2.71 -45.14
N ASP A 116 -16.66 3.46 -44.86
CA ASP A 116 -16.63 4.61 -43.96
C ASP A 116 -16.24 4.18 -42.54
N PHE A 117 -16.73 3.03 -42.07
CA PHE A 117 -16.35 2.45 -40.78
C PHE A 117 -14.85 2.12 -40.73
N CYS A 118 -14.29 1.52 -41.78
CA CYS A 118 -12.86 1.22 -41.86
C CYS A 118 -12.02 2.51 -41.84
N ILE A 119 -12.38 3.53 -42.62
CA ILE A 119 -11.69 4.82 -42.64
C ILE A 119 -11.76 5.50 -41.28
N ASN A 120 -12.95 5.58 -40.69
CA ASN A 120 -13.15 6.20 -39.37
C ASN A 120 -12.33 5.47 -38.30
N THR A 121 -12.36 4.14 -38.29
CA THR A 121 -11.54 3.33 -37.36
C THR A 121 -10.05 3.61 -37.52
N GLN A 122 -9.57 3.76 -38.76
CA GLN A 122 -8.17 4.09 -39.04
C GLN A 122 -7.80 5.50 -38.55
N THR A 123 -8.65 6.50 -38.77
CA THR A 123 -8.42 7.87 -38.28
C THR A 123 -8.42 7.95 -36.75
N VAL A 124 -9.32 7.19 -36.09
CA VAL A 124 -9.37 7.07 -34.64
C VAL A 124 -8.10 6.42 -34.10
N LYS A 125 -7.62 5.36 -34.76
CA LYS A 125 -6.35 4.71 -34.39
C LYS A 125 -5.17 5.67 -34.49
N GLN A 126 -5.03 6.39 -35.60
CA GLN A 126 -3.97 7.39 -35.77
C GLN A 126 -4.05 8.52 -34.73
N SER A 127 -5.26 8.97 -34.41
CA SER A 127 -5.48 9.98 -33.37
C SER A 127 -5.08 9.44 -31.98
N ALA A 128 -5.40 8.18 -31.68
CA ALA A 128 -4.99 7.54 -30.43
C ALA A 128 -3.47 7.37 -30.33
N GLU A 129 -2.79 6.98 -31.41
CA GLU A 129 -1.33 6.89 -31.49
C GLU A 129 -0.67 8.26 -31.27
N PHE A 130 -1.20 9.31 -31.90
CA PHE A 130 -0.72 10.69 -31.70
C PHE A 130 -0.92 11.18 -30.25
N VAL A 131 -2.07 10.90 -29.65
CA VAL A 131 -2.33 11.25 -28.24
C VAL A 131 -1.41 10.48 -27.31
N ALA A 132 -1.15 9.20 -27.58
CA ALA A 132 -0.19 8.40 -26.82
C ALA A 132 1.22 9.02 -26.89
N GLN A 133 1.67 9.37 -28.10
CA GLN A 133 2.96 10.06 -28.29
C GLN A 133 3.02 11.37 -27.50
N LYS A 134 2.01 12.24 -27.62
CA LYS A 134 1.97 13.51 -26.86
C LYS A 134 1.93 13.29 -25.35
N THR A 135 1.27 12.24 -24.88
CA THR A 135 1.26 11.88 -23.45
C THR A 135 2.66 11.49 -22.97
N THR A 136 3.41 10.72 -23.77
CA THR A 136 4.80 10.38 -23.43
C THR A 136 5.71 11.61 -23.38
N GLU A 137 5.59 12.53 -24.34
CA GLU A 137 6.34 13.80 -24.35
C GLU A 137 6.00 14.67 -23.13
N LEU A 138 4.72 14.74 -22.74
CA LEU A 138 4.27 15.48 -21.56
C LEU A 138 4.79 14.88 -20.25
N ILE A 139 4.85 13.54 -20.13
CA ILE A 139 5.43 12.87 -18.97
C ILE A 139 6.93 13.20 -18.87
N ALA A 140 7.66 13.14 -19.99
CA ALA A 140 9.07 13.50 -20.03
C ALA A 140 9.31 14.97 -19.64
N CYS A 141 8.51 15.90 -20.17
CA CYS A 141 8.57 17.31 -19.78
C CYS A 141 8.26 17.53 -18.30
N ARG A 142 7.24 16.87 -17.75
CA ARG A 142 6.89 16.97 -16.31
C ARG A 142 8.02 16.45 -15.43
N LYS A 143 8.69 15.37 -15.84
CA LYS A 143 9.83 14.83 -15.12
C LYS A 143 10.99 15.83 -15.09
N ALA A 144 11.35 16.40 -16.24
CA ALA A 144 12.38 17.44 -16.31
C ALA A 144 12.01 18.69 -15.50
N GLN A 145 10.75 19.12 -15.51
CA GLN A 145 10.28 20.23 -14.67
C GLN A 145 10.37 19.93 -13.18
N TYR A 146 10.06 18.70 -12.77
CA TYR A 146 10.20 18.27 -11.38
C TYR A 146 11.66 18.30 -10.93
N GLU A 147 12.57 17.80 -11.76
CA GLU A 147 14.02 17.81 -11.51
C GLU A 147 14.55 19.24 -11.35
N ILE A 148 14.24 20.13 -12.29
CA ILE A 148 14.65 21.55 -12.22
C ILE A 148 14.08 22.24 -10.98
N ARG A 149 12.79 22.03 -10.66
CA ARG A 149 12.19 22.59 -9.45
C ARG A 149 12.89 22.08 -8.20
N GLY A 150 13.19 20.78 -8.13
CA GLY A 150 13.96 20.19 -7.04
C GLY A 150 15.32 20.86 -6.86
N GLN A 151 16.05 21.08 -7.94
CA GLN A 151 17.34 21.79 -7.91
C GLN A 151 17.20 23.25 -7.44
N ILE A 152 16.18 23.98 -7.91
CA ILE A 152 15.92 25.36 -7.45
C ILE A 152 15.58 25.39 -5.95
N PHE A 153 14.76 24.46 -5.47
CA PHE A 153 14.43 24.38 -4.04
C PHE A 153 15.65 24.02 -3.18
N LEU A 154 16.52 23.13 -3.66
CA LEU A 154 17.79 22.81 -3.00
C LEU A 154 18.72 24.03 -2.92
N VAL A 155 18.89 24.77 -4.02
CA VAL A 155 19.74 25.97 -4.01
C VAL A 155 19.19 27.02 -3.05
N LYS A 156 17.87 27.27 -3.08
CA LYS A 156 17.22 28.23 -2.16
C LYS A 156 17.29 27.80 -0.70
N SER A 157 17.22 26.51 -0.41
CA SER A 157 17.32 26.02 0.97
C SER A 157 18.75 26.14 1.48
N ILE A 158 19.76 25.88 0.63
CA ILE A 158 21.19 26.09 0.95
C ILE A 158 21.48 27.57 1.18
N GLU A 159 20.98 28.47 0.33
CA GLU A 159 21.11 29.92 0.50
C GLU A 159 20.50 30.38 1.83
N ARG A 160 19.25 29.95 2.12
CA ARG A 160 18.58 30.25 3.39
C ARG A 160 19.33 29.70 4.60
N LEU A 161 19.98 28.54 4.47
CA LEU A 161 20.80 27.97 5.54
C LEU A 161 22.10 28.78 5.72
N ALA A 162 22.76 29.15 4.63
CA ALA A 162 23.97 29.97 4.64
C ALA A 162 23.71 31.35 5.27
N ASP A 163 22.60 32.01 4.92
CA ASP A 163 22.19 33.27 5.52
C ASP A 163 21.96 33.16 7.02
N LYS A 164 21.34 32.05 7.47
CA LYS A 164 21.12 31.78 8.90
C LYS A 164 22.40 31.46 9.65
N ILE A 165 23.36 30.76 9.02
CA ILE A 165 24.70 30.53 9.58
C ILE A 165 25.43 31.88 9.74
N ALA A 166 25.30 32.77 8.74
CA ALA A 166 25.89 34.11 8.80
C ALA A 166 25.22 35.02 9.85
N SER A 167 23.91 34.87 10.08
CA SER A 167 23.15 35.66 11.04
C SER A 167 23.11 35.06 12.45
N CYS A 168 24.09 34.25 12.86
CA CYS A 168 24.09 33.56 14.14
C CYS A 168 24.04 34.56 15.32
N PRO A 169 22.98 34.53 16.16
CA PRO A 169 22.92 35.34 17.38
C PRO A 169 23.87 34.78 18.44
N LYS A 170 24.27 35.64 19.39
CA LYS A 170 25.15 35.28 20.51
C LYS A 170 24.45 34.51 21.64
N GLU A 171 23.12 34.60 21.72
CA GLU A 171 22.27 33.82 22.62
C GLU A 171 21.18 33.11 21.80
N ILE A 172 20.99 31.81 22.06
CA ILE A 172 20.08 30.97 21.27
C ILE A 172 18.66 31.14 21.82
N GLU A 173 17.79 31.78 21.06
CA GLU A 173 16.36 31.80 21.33
C GLU A 173 15.67 30.56 20.74
N GLN A 174 14.66 30.02 21.44
CA GLN A 174 13.92 28.81 21.03
C GLN A 174 13.31 28.94 19.62
N PHE A 175 12.79 30.13 19.28
CA PHE A 175 12.20 30.41 17.98
C PHE A 175 13.25 30.43 16.86
N TRP A 176 14.45 30.94 17.15
CA TRP A 176 15.55 30.94 16.18
C TRP A 176 16.07 29.51 15.96
N LEU A 177 16.23 28.73 17.02
CA LEU A 177 16.69 27.35 16.93
C LEU A 177 15.70 26.46 16.16
N GLN A 178 14.40 26.57 16.41
CA GLN A 178 13.39 25.82 15.65
C GLN A 178 13.44 26.17 14.15
N ASN A 179 13.55 27.46 13.83
CA ASN A 179 13.69 27.93 12.46
C ASN A 179 15.00 27.46 11.80
N PHE A 180 16.07 27.26 12.59
CA PHE A 180 17.33 26.71 12.12
C PHE A 180 17.22 25.19 11.89
N VAL A 181 16.59 24.44 12.81
CA VAL A 181 16.27 23.01 12.65
C VAL A 181 15.47 22.78 11.37
N ASP A 182 14.43 23.58 11.13
CA ASP A 182 13.61 23.47 9.91
C ASP A 182 14.44 23.78 8.65
N ALA A 183 15.36 24.74 8.72
CA ALA A 183 16.25 25.07 7.60
C ALA A 183 17.22 23.94 7.28
N VAL A 184 17.82 23.32 8.29
CA VAL A 184 18.72 22.16 8.13
C VAL A 184 17.93 20.95 7.62
N THR A 185 16.74 20.71 8.17
CA THR A 185 15.87 19.60 7.75
C THR A 185 15.48 19.74 6.29
N ASP A 186 15.09 20.93 5.85
CA ASP A 186 14.76 21.20 4.45
C ASP A 186 15.95 20.94 3.53
N VAL A 187 17.15 21.39 3.89
CA VAL A 187 18.38 21.17 3.09
C VAL A 187 18.70 19.68 2.94
N VAL A 188 18.65 18.92 4.03
CA VAL A 188 18.89 17.46 4.03
C VAL A 188 17.81 16.71 3.23
N LEU A 189 16.54 17.10 3.36
CA LEU A 189 15.44 16.49 2.62
C LEU A 189 15.50 16.74 1.12
N TRP A 190 15.83 17.97 0.70
CA TRP A 190 15.95 18.30 -0.72
C TRP A 190 17.18 17.67 -1.36
N PHE A 191 18.29 17.57 -0.63
CA PHE A 191 19.48 16.87 -1.11
C PHE A 191 19.20 15.37 -1.30
N GLY A 192 18.52 14.73 -0.34
CA GLY A 192 18.15 13.31 -0.45
C GLY A 192 17.14 12.98 -1.56
N LYS A 193 16.40 13.98 -2.07
CA LYS A 193 15.47 13.83 -3.21
C LYS A 193 16.13 14.08 -4.57
N GLY A 194 17.33 14.64 -4.62
CA GLY A 194 18.02 14.98 -5.86
C GLY A 194 18.75 13.77 -6.46
N ASN A 195 18.25 13.22 -7.58
CA ASN A 195 18.94 12.15 -8.30
C ASN A 195 20.17 12.63 -9.11
N VAL A 196 20.24 13.92 -9.44
CA VAL A 196 21.36 14.55 -10.15
C VAL A 196 21.62 15.91 -9.50
N VAL A 197 22.64 15.97 -8.66
CA VAL A 197 23.10 17.21 -8.00
C VAL A 197 24.40 17.64 -8.69
N ASP A 198 24.48 18.90 -9.09
CA ASP A 198 25.71 19.51 -9.61
C ASP A 198 26.82 19.43 -8.55
N ASP A 199 28.03 19.04 -8.95
CA ASP A 199 29.21 18.94 -8.07
C ASP A 199 29.44 20.21 -7.24
N LYS A 200 29.12 21.39 -7.79
CA LYS A 200 29.22 22.67 -7.07
C LYS A 200 28.18 22.81 -5.97
N VAL A 201 26.96 22.34 -6.19
CA VAL A 201 25.87 22.38 -5.20
C VAL A 201 26.12 21.33 -4.11
N ALA A 202 26.67 20.17 -4.48
CA ALA A 202 27.13 19.17 -3.52
C ALA A 202 28.27 19.70 -2.63
N ALA A 203 29.27 20.36 -3.21
CA ALA A 203 30.35 20.99 -2.45
C ALA A 203 29.83 22.10 -1.51
N ALA A 204 28.89 22.94 -1.96
CA ALA A 204 28.27 23.97 -1.13
C ALA A 204 27.46 23.36 0.03
N TYR A 205 26.74 22.27 -0.23
CA TYR A 205 26.02 21.51 0.79
C TYR A 205 26.97 20.94 1.85
N ASP A 206 28.08 20.32 1.44
CA ASP A 206 29.07 19.74 2.35
C ASP A 206 29.75 20.81 3.22
N ILE A 207 30.06 21.97 2.64
CA ILE A 207 30.60 23.12 3.38
C ILE A 207 29.59 23.61 4.41
N CYS A 208 28.34 23.84 4.02
CA CYS A 208 27.28 24.26 4.93
C CYS A 208 27.08 23.24 6.07
N LEU A 209 27.02 21.94 5.77
CA LEU A 209 26.87 20.91 6.79
C LEU A 209 28.07 20.80 7.73
N THR A 210 29.28 21.08 7.24
CA THR A 210 30.48 21.13 8.09
C THR A 210 30.41 22.32 9.06
N HIS A 211 29.90 23.47 8.60
CA HIS A 211 29.65 24.62 9.48
C HIS A 211 28.53 24.36 10.48
N VAL A 212 27.43 23.74 10.05
CA VAL A 212 26.33 23.32 10.93
C VAL A 212 26.85 22.36 11.99
N ARG A 213 27.68 21.37 11.61
CA ARG A 213 28.30 20.41 12.55
C ARG A 213 29.06 21.12 13.66
N ARG A 214 29.97 22.03 13.31
CA ARG A 214 30.79 22.80 14.28
C ARG A 214 29.92 23.65 15.20
N LEU A 215 28.89 24.31 14.67
CA LEU A 215 27.97 25.11 15.46
C LEU A 215 27.14 24.25 16.41
N THR A 216 26.65 23.10 15.94
CA THR A 216 25.87 22.17 16.78
C THR A 216 26.70 21.53 17.87
N GLU A 217 27.97 21.22 17.61
CA GLU A 217 28.92 20.71 18.62
C GLU A 217 29.16 21.77 19.70
N TYR A 218 29.43 23.02 19.30
CA TYR A 218 29.60 24.14 20.23
C TYR A 218 28.33 24.41 21.07
N TRP A 219 27.15 24.45 20.45
CA TRP A 219 25.89 24.65 21.17
C TRP A 219 25.52 23.48 22.07
N LEU A 220 25.83 22.24 21.67
CA LEU A 220 25.65 21.06 22.51
C LEU A 220 26.52 21.18 23.77
N ILE A 221 27.76 21.64 23.64
CA ILE A 221 28.67 21.83 24.78
C ILE A 221 28.18 22.93 25.70
N GLN A 222 27.73 24.07 25.16
CA GLN A 222 27.20 25.17 25.96
C GLN A 222 25.88 24.82 26.67
N ASP A 223 24.97 24.11 26.00
CA ASP A 223 23.68 23.71 26.60
C ASP A 223 23.84 22.62 27.65
N LEU A 224 24.79 21.68 27.46
CA LEU A 224 25.13 20.65 28.45
C LEU A 224 25.88 21.21 29.68
N LYS A 225 26.69 22.27 29.51
CA LYS A 225 27.29 23.02 30.64
C LYS A 225 26.25 23.90 31.35
N GLY A 226 25.24 24.38 30.62
CA GLY A 226 24.15 25.24 31.11
C GLY A 226 22.91 24.48 31.63
N ASP A 227 21.74 24.88 31.14
CA ASP A 227 20.41 24.46 31.63
C ASP A 227 19.76 23.31 30.83
N CYS A 228 20.43 22.75 29.81
CA CYS A 228 19.94 21.62 28.99
C CYS A 228 18.55 21.85 28.38
N ARG A 229 18.28 23.05 27.86
CA ARG A 229 16.93 23.44 27.37
C ARG A 229 16.69 23.06 25.90
N PHE A 230 17.75 22.89 25.13
CA PHE A 230 17.68 22.72 23.67
C PHE A 230 18.30 21.41 23.18
N THR A 231 18.73 20.55 24.10
CA THR A 231 19.48 19.33 23.81
C THR A 231 18.72 18.38 22.87
N GLU A 232 17.38 18.28 22.95
CA GLU A 232 16.58 17.44 22.05
C GLU A 232 16.62 17.95 20.59
N GLN A 233 16.51 19.26 20.40
CA GLN A 233 16.51 19.90 19.08
C GLN A 233 17.91 19.86 18.45
N ILE A 234 18.95 20.08 19.27
CA ILE A 234 20.34 19.99 18.84
C ILE A 234 20.69 18.53 18.48
N LEU A 235 20.27 17.56 19.29
CA LEU A 235 20.47 16.14 19.02
C LEU A 235 19.71 15.67 17.78
N GLY A 236 18.53 16.24 17.52
CA GLY A 236 17.79 16.07 16.27
C GLY A 236 18.61 16.51 15.05
N ILE A 237 19.26 17.68 15.11
CA ILE A 237 20.15 18.15 14.05
C ILE A 237 21.39 17.26 13.90
N VAL A 238 22.01 16.85 15.02
CA VAL A 238 23.19 15.95 15.02
C VAL A 238 22.87 14.60 14.38
N THR A 239 21.67 14.09 14.64
CA THR A 239 21.17 12.84 14.04
C THR A 239 20.92 13.03 12.54
N LEU A 240 20.30 14.14 12.13
CA LEU A 240 20.08 14.47 10.72
C LEU A 240 21.39 14.62 9.93
N ASN A 241 22.44 15.14 10.57
CA ASN A 241 23.77 15.32 9.98
C ASN A 241 24.66 14.06 10.10
N LYS A 242 24.13 12.92 10.56
CA LYS A 242 24.88 11.65 10.80
C LYS A 242 26.18 11.85 11.59
N SER A 243 26.23 12.84 12.48
CA SER A 243 27.46 13.27 13.16
C SER A 243 27.49 12.86 14.63
N THR A 244 26.76 11.80 14.98
CA THR A 244 26.60 11.35 16.36
C THR A 244 27.93 10.98 17.02
N ASP A 245 28.86 10.37 16.28
CA ASP A 245 30.13 9.92 16.85
C ASP A 245 31.12 11.10 17.04
N SER A 246 31.04 12.13 16.19
CA SER A 246 31.79 13.40 16.35
C SER A 246 31.29 14.16 17.58
N ALA A 247 29.97 14.30 17.72
CA ALA A 247 29.35 14.93 18.88
C ALA A 247 29.65 14.18 20.19
N VAL A 248 29.65 12.84 20.16
CA VAL A 248 30.06 11.98 21.27
C VAL A 248 31.52 12.25 21.66
N SER A 249 32.44 12.36 20.69
CA SER A 249 33.86 12.66 20.94
C SER A 249 34.10 14.07 21.50
N CYS A 250 33.38 15.08 21.01
CA CYS A 250 33.45 16.46 21.53
C CYS A 250 32.94 16.53 22.98
N VAL A 251 31.83 15.88 23.30
CA VAL A 251 31.30 15.85 24.68
C VAL A 251 32.24 15.10 25.62
N MET A 252 32.90 14.03 25.16
CA MET A 252 33.94 13.34 25.94
C MET A 252 35.12 14.23 26.27
N THR A 253 35.64 14.95 25.28
CA THR A 253 36.88 15.72 25.41
C THR A 253 36.68 17.06 26.11
N GLU A 254 35.55 17.75 25.89
CA GLU A 254 35.32 19.11 26.41
C GLU A 254 34.46 19.19 27.68
N ILE A 255 33.78 18.11 28.07
CA ILE A 255 32.94 18.08 29.28
C ILE A 255 33.39 16.98 30.24
N ILE A 256 33.50 15.75 29.75
CA ILE A 256 33.75 14.60 30.63
C ILE A 256 35.23 14.53 31.05
N ALA A 257 36.16 14.75 30.12
CA ALA A 257 37.60 14.77 30.41
C ALA A 257 38.03 15.97 31.28
N GLU A 258 37.40 17.14 31.09
CA GLU A 258 37.65 18.33 31.92
C GLU A 258 37.21 18.12 33.38
N CYS A 259 36.18 17.30 33.61
CA CYS A 259 35.68 16.94 34.93
C CYS A 259 36.50 15.86 35.67
N ILE A 260 37.27 15.04 34.95
CA ILE A 260 37.93 13.84 35.51
C ILE A 260 39.44 14.03 35.72
N GLY A 261 40.10 14.92 34.97
CA GLY A 261 41.52 15.25 35.17
C GLY A 261 42.49 14.05 35.00
N GLU A 262 43.79 14.29 35.24
CA GLU A 262 44.83 13.24 35.23
C GLU A 262 44.86 12.42 36.54
N PRO A 263 45.25 11.13 36.51
CA PRO A 263 45.19 10.23 37.66
C PRO A 263 46.07 10.70 38.81
N ARG A 264 45.47 11.06 39.97
CA ARG A 264 46.19 11.63 41.11
C ARG A 264 46.65 10.62 42.18
N SER A 265 46.15 9.39 42.21
CA SER A 265 46.63 8.30 43.08
C SER A 265 45.91 6.98 42.76
N ASN A 266 46.54 5.83 43.05
CA ASN A 266 46.07 4.44 42.91
C ASN A 266 44.96 4.21 41.86
N LEU A 267 45.28 3.49 40.78
CA LEU A 267 44.32 3.20 39.69
C LEU A 267 42.94 2.69 40.14
N GLY A 268 42.85 1.96 41.25
CA GLY A 268 41.56 1.55 41.81
C GLY A 268 40.70 2.68 42.39
N ASP A 269 41.31 3.66 43.06
CA ASP A 269 40.60 4.81 43.63
C ASP A 269 40.23 5.81 42.52
N PHE A 270 41.05 5.91 41.48
CA PHE A 270 40.75 6.67 40.26
C PHE A 270 39.56 6.08 39.49
N LEU A 271 39.45 4.74 39.39
CA LEU A 271 38.30 4.08 38.78
C LEU A 271 36.99 4.35 39.57
N ASP A 272 37.07 4.33 40.90
CA ASP A 272 35.94 4.68 41.78
C ASP A 272 35.53 6.15 41.59
N GLU A 273 36.48 7.08 41.41
CA GLU A 273 36.24 8.50 41.12
C GLU A 273 35.62 8.73 39.74
N VAL A 274 36.10 8.02 38.71
CA VAL A 274 35.51 8.04 37.35
C VAL A 274 34.06 7.56 37.37
N TYR A 275 33.76 6.45 38.05
CA TYR A 275 32.39 5.96 38.14
C TYR A 275 31.48 6.86 38.98
N ALA A 276 31.97 7.43 40.08
CA ALA A 276 31.21 8.35 40.90
C ALA A 276 30.89 9.66 40.16
N THR A 277 31.86 10.23 39.42
CA THR A 277 31.67 11.44 38.63
C THR A 277 30.70 11.22 37.46
N ILE A 278 30.77 10.08 36.78
CA ILE A 278 29.84 9.71 35.70
C ILE A 278 28.41 9.52 36.22
N GLN A 279 28.24 8.86 37.38
CA GLN A 279 26.93 8.73 38.01
C GLN A 279 26.37 10.08 38.48
N LYS A 280 27.24 10.98 38.96
CA LYS A 280 26.84 12.34 39.35
C LYS A 280 26.44 13.18 38.14
N LEU A 281 27.24 13.21 37.08
CA LEU A 281 26.92 13.91 35.83
C LEU A 281 25.59 13.43 35.23
N ARG A 282 25.35 12.12 35.24
CA ARG A 282 24.08 11.54 34.79
C ARG A 282 22.90 12.01 35.63
N LYS A 283 23.03 12.04 36.96
CA LYS A 283 21.98 12.54 37.87
C LYS A 283 21.74 14.04 37.71
N ASP A 284 22.79 14.82 37.53
CA ASP A 284 22.70 16.27 37.33
C ASP A 284 22.04 16.60 35.98
N TRP A 285 22.36 15.87 34.90
CA TRP A 285 21.68 16.00 33.61
C TRP A 285 20.22 15.54 33.67
N LEU A 286 19.92 14.44 34.37
CA LEU A 286 18.56 13.98 34.64
C LEU A 286 17.72 15.06 35.34
N GLN A 287 18.25 15.64 36.42
CA GLN A 287 17.54 16.65 37.22
C GLN A 287 17.36 17.97 36.46
N LYS A 288 18.34 18.38 35.66
CA LYS A 288 18.23 19.58 34.80
C LYS A 288 17.22 19.39 33.66
N MET A 289 17.07 18.17 33.14
CA MET A 289 16.13 17.86 32.07
C MET A 289 14.68 17.72 32.56
N GLU A 290 14.45 17.16 33.75
CA GLU A 290 13.11 17.13 34.39
C GLU A 290 12.56 18.55 34.62
N ASN A 291 13.43 19.49 34.99
CA ASN A 291 13.07 20.90 35.17
C ASN A 291 12.75 21.62 33.85
N SER A 292 13.21 21.10 32.71
CA SER A 292 13.06 21.72 31.38
C SER A 292 11.92 21.12 30.55
N GLY A 293 11.25 20.06 31.04
CA GLY A 293 10.07 19.45 30.38
C GLY A 293 10.37 18.62 29.13
N ALA A 294 11.65 18.29 28.86
CA ALA A 294 12.06 17.51 27.70
C ALA A 294 11.85 16.00 27.91
N SER A 295 11.51 15.26 26.84
CA SER A 295 11.28 13.82 26.93
C SER A 295 12.59 13.05 27.11
N PHE A 296 12.83 12.55 28.33
CA PHE A 296 14.01 11.77 28.70
C PHE A 296 14.26 10.53 27.82
N ALA A 297 13.20 9.99 27.19
CA ALA A 297 13.25 8.76 26.40
C ALA A 297 14.14 8.87 25.14
N ASN A 298 14.21 10.05 24.51
CA ASN A 298 14.95 10.22 23.24
C ASN A 298 16.41 10.62 23.44
N ILE A 299 16.72 11.26 24.58
CA ILE A 299 18.04 11.85 24.87
C ILE A 299 18.90 10.91 25.73
N SER A 300 18.29 10.12 26.63
CA SER A 300 19.00 9.15 27.48
C SER A 300 19.94 8.22 26.70
N PRO A 301 19.53 7.62 25.56
CA PRO A 301 20.42 6.71 24.84
C PRO A 301 21.70 7.38 24.31
N PHE A 302 21.62 8.66 23.94
CA PHE A 302 22.78 9.41 23.47
C PHE A 302 23.71 9.81 24.60
N LEU A 303 23.16 10.32 25.71
CA LEU A 303 23.96 10.67 26.89
C LEU A 303 24.59 9.43 27.53
N ASP A 304 23.84 8.33 27.61
CA ASP A 304 24.35 7.05 28.09
C ASP A 304 25.45 6.53 27.16
N LYS A 305 25.31 6.67 25.83
CA LYS A 305 26.38 6.36 24.87
C LYS A 305 27.62 7.24 25.09
N CYS A 306 27.46 8.54 25.33
CA CYS A 306 28.60 9.44 25.62
C CYS A 306 29.35 9.05 26.89
N LEU A 307 28.61 8.81 27.98
CA LEU A 307 29.19 8.43 29.27
C LEU A 307 29.86 7.05 29.21
N LEU A 308 29.20 6.06 28.60
CA LEU A 308 29.73 4.69 28.53
C LEU A 308 30.92 4.59 27.57
N THR A 309 30.90 5.28 26.42
CA THR A 309 32.05 5.28 25.52
C THR A 309 33.26 6.02 26.14
N PHE A 310 33.05 6.98 27.05
CA PHE A 310 34.14 7.58 27.83
C PHE A 310 34.74 6.58 28.83
N VAL A 311 33.89 5.80 29.51
CA VAL A 311 34.34 4.71 30.39
C VAL A 311 35.21 3.73 29.61
N VAL A 312 34.73 3.28 28.45
CA VAL A 312 35.49 2.34 27.60
C VAL A 312 36.83 2.94 27.18
N SER A 313 36.86 4.18 26.69
CA SER A 313 38.10 4.85 26.31
C SER A 313 39.07 5.04 27.50
N SER A 314 38.55 5.32 28.70
CA SER A 314 39.35 5.48 29.91
C SER A 314 39.91 4.14 30.40
N LEU A 315 39.13 3.07 30.30
CA LEU A 315 39.58 1.71 30.59
C LEU A 315 40.68 1.26 29.62
N ASP A 316 40.52 1.53 28.33
CA ASP A 316 41.51 1.18 27.31
C ASP A 316 42.82 1.96 27.50
N GLN A 317 42.75 3.27 27.81
CA GLN A 317 43.91 4.14 27.94
C GLN A 317 44.71 3.90 29.22
N TYR A 318 44.05 3.70 30.36
CA TYR A 318 44.71 3.63 31.68
C TYR A 318 44.77 2.23 32.26
N PHE A 319 43.85 1.33 31.90
CA PHE A 319 43.75 -0.01 32.46
C PHE A 319 44.26 -1.12 31.53
N GLY A 320 44.68 -0.80 30.30
CA GLY A 320 45.36 -1.75 29.40
C GLY A 320 46.60 -2.41 30.03
N SER A 321 47.32 -1.70 30.90
CA SER A 321 48.46 -2.24 31.67
C SER A 321 48.06 -3.01 32.93
N VAL A 322 46.84 -2.84 33.44
CA VAL A 322 46.30 -3.58 34.61
C VAL A 322 45.76 -4.95 34.20
N VAL A 323 45.41 -5.12 32.93
CA VAL A 323 45.04 -6.41 32.30
C VAL A 323 46.27 -7.31 32.11
N VAL A 324 47.48 -6.73 32.08
CA VAL A 324 48.74 -7.49 32.16
C VAL A 324 48.96 -7.90 33.63
N PRO A 325 49.29 -9.17 33.94
CA PRO A 325 49.17 -9.78 35.28
C PRO A 325 50.26 -9.32 36.28
N SER A 326 50.48 -8.02 36.43
CA SER A 326 51.44 -7.47 37.39
C SER A 326 50.86 -7.34 38.80
N ASP A 327 49.53 -7.19 38.96
CA ASP A 327 48.92 -7.04 40.29
C ASP A 327 47.48 -7.60 40.36
N ASN A 328 47.35 -8.86 40.81
CA ASN A 328 46.08 -9.63 40.81
C ASN A 328 44.99 -9.00 41.72
N ARG A 329 45.40 -8.26 42.76
CA ARG A 329 44.47 -7.61 43.69
C ARG A 329 43.84 -6.35 43.12
N LEU A 330 44.62 -5.55 42.38
CA LEU A 330 44.13 -4.36 41.70
C LEU A 330 43.20 -4.74 40.55
N PHE A 331 43.54 -5.79 39.79
CA PHE A 331 42.67 -6.33 38.76
C PHE A 331 41.32 -6.77 39.33
N HIS A 332 41.31 -7.60 40.38
CA HIS A 332 40.06 -8.08 40.99
C HIS A 332 39.21 -6.93 41.57
N ARG A 333 39.83 -5.92 42.20
CA ARG A 333 39.12 -4.74 42.70
C ARG A 333 38.48 -3.96 41.54
N CYS A 334 39.25 -3.63 40.49
CA CYS A 334 38.75 -2.87 39.36
C CYS A 334 37.67 -3.64 38.57
N TYR A 335 37.84 -4.95 38.40
CA TYR A 335 36.83 -5.81 37.79
C TYR A 335 35.54 -5.82 38.60
N LYS A 336 35.62 -6.00 39.92
CA LYS A 336 34.44 -6.00 40.79
C LYS A 336 33.72 -4.65 40.77
N THR A 337 34.43 -3.53 40.90
CA THR A 337 33.82 -2.20 40.81
C THR A 337 33.18 -1.97 39.45
N THR A 338 33.80 -2.41 38.35
CA THR A 338 33.24 -2.27 37.00
C THR A 338 31.97 -3.11 36.83
N CYS A 339 31.95 -4.35 37.35
CA CYS A 339 30.76 -5.20 37.38
C CYS A 339 29.63 -4.59 38.22
N ASP A 340 29.96 -4.01 39.39
CA ASP A 340 28.99 -3.34 40.25
C ASP A 340 28.44 -2.06 39.59
N PHE A 341 29.26 -1.32 38.84
CA PHE A 341 28.85 -0.15 38.05
C PHE A 341 27.89 -0.55 36.91
N ILE A 342 28.24 -1.57 36.12
CA ILE A 342 27.41 -2.09 35.02
C ILE A 342 26.09 -2.64 35.57
N GLY A 343 26.12 -3.36 36.69
CA GLY A 343 24.92 -3.91 37.34
C GLY A 343 23.95 -2.84 37.85
N ASN A 344 24.45 -1.65 38.18
CA ASN A 344 23.66 -0.53 38.68
C ASN A 344 23.29 0.50 37.59
N TRP A 345 23.73 0.32 36.34
CA TRP A 345 23.38 1.21 35.23
C TRP A 345 21.94 0.94 34.75
N PRO A 346 21.07 1.95 34.61
CA PRO A 346 19.71 1.76 34.11
C PRO A 346 19.73 1.48 32.61
N ASP A 347 19.85 0.21 32.25
CA ASP A 347 19.71 -0.26 30.88
C ASP A 347 18.22 -0.36 30.54
N ALA A 348 17.82 0.22 29.41
CA ALA A 348 16.44 0.21 28.93
C ALA A 348 16.07 -1.16 28.33
N ALA A 349 15.94 -2.21 29.14
CA ALA A 349 15.33 -3.46 28.69
C ALA A 349 14.77 -4.28 29.86
N LYS A 350 13.45 -4.44 29.93
CA LYS A 350 12.76 -5.20 30.98
C LYS A 350 12.81 -6.73 30.78
N SER A 351 13.50 -7.26 29.76
CA SER A 351 13.95 -8.67 29.69
C SER A 351 15.29 -8.96 30.35
N CYS A 352 15.80 -8.00 31.13
CA CYS A 352 17.03 -8.13 31.90
C CYS A 352 17.07 -9.39 32.79
N THR A 353 15.92 -9.88 33.29
CA THR A 353 15.88 -11.09 34.13
C THR A 353 16.25 -12.36 33.36
N VAL A 354 15.75 -12.52 32.14
CA VAL A 354 16.04 -13.69 31.28
C VAL A 354 17.52 -13.68 30.87
N LEU A 355 17.99 -12.52 30.40
CA LEU A 355 19.38 -12.36 29.97
C LEU A 355 20.37 -12.47 31.14
N ARG A 356 20.05 -11.89 32.31
CA ARG A 356 20.86 -12.07 33.53
C ARG A 356 20.87 -13.51 34.01
N MET A 357 19.76 -14.24 33.91
CA MET A 357 19.73 -15.67 34.26
C MET A 357 20.67 -16.48 33.37
N ILE A 358 20.62 -16.27 32.05
CA ILE A 358 21.50 -16.95 31.10
C ILE A 358 22.96 -16.55 31.37
N GLN A 359 23.26 -15.26 31.51
CA GLN A 359 24.62 -14.79 31.77
C GLN A 359 25.19 -15.29 33.10
N ARG A 360 24.39 -15.29 34.17
CA ARG A 360 24.82 -15.76 35.51
C ARG A 360 25.13 -17.25 35.52
N ILE A 361 24.34 -18.05 34.80
CA ILE A 361 24.52 -19.50 34.76
C ILE A 361 25.83 -19.90 34.08
N TRP A 362 26.21 -19.15 33.04
CA TRP A 362 27.45 -19.36 32.31
C TRP A 362 28.60 -18.51 32.83
N SER A 363 28.46 -17.86 33.99
CA SER A 363 29.57 -17.14 34.65
C SER A 363 30.56 -18.11 35.30
N ASP A 364 31.81 -17.70 35.46
CA ASP A 364 32.87 -18.54 36.06
C ASP A 364 32.61 -18.86 37.54
N GLU A 365 31.77 -18.07 38.21
CA GLU A 365 31.41 -18.28 39.62
C GLU A 365 30.40 -19.42 39.85
N VAL A 366 29.60 -19.75 38.83
CA VAL A 366 28.46 -20.69 38.94
C VAL A 366 28.64 -21.91 38.05
N TYR A 367 29.36 -21.76 36.94
CA TYR A 367 29.54 -22.81 35.95
C TYR A 367 30.36 -23.98 36.51
N LEU A 368 29.81 -25.17 36.37
CA LEU A 368 30.46 -26.44 36.70
C LEU A 368 30.61 -27.27 35.41
N PRO A 369 31.85 -27.57 34.96
CA PRO A 369 32.12 -28.34 33.74
C PRO A 369 31.33 -29.66 33.62
N THR A 370 31.11 -30.34 34.76
CA THR A 370 30.38 -31.62 34.84
C THR A 370 28.87 -31.52 34.62
N LEU A 371 28.29 -30.32 34.66
CA LEU A 371 26.83 -30.08 34.51
C LEU A 371 26.49 -29.30 33.24
N ILE A 372 27.37 -29.31 32.24
CA ILE A 372 27.20 -28.56 30.99
C ILE A 372 25.89 -28.91 30.26
N ASP A 373 25.47 -30.17 30.33
CA ASP A 373 24.20 -30.65 29.77
C ASP A 373 22.99 -30.01 30.48
N LYS A 374 23.05 -29.87 31.81
CA LYS A 374 21.99 -29.24 32.62
C LYS A 374 21.93 -27.74 32.41
N PHE A 375 23.08 -27.07 32.30
CA PHE A 375 23.13 -25.64 32.03
C PHE A 375 22.60 -25.30 30.63
N TRP A 376 22.91 -26.13 29.63
CA TRP A 376 22.37 -25.98 28.29
C TRP A 376 20.86 -26.24 28.24
N ASP A 377 20.39 -27.33 28.85
CA ASP A 377 18.96 -27.63 28.96
C ASP A 377 18.19 -26.50 29.68
N PHE A 378 18.74 -25.95 30.75
CA PHE A 378 18.15 -24.80 31.43
C PHE A 378 18.10 -23.55 30.52
N THR A 379 19.17 -23.28 29.78
CA THR A 379 19.24 -22.15 28.83
C THR A 379 18.13 -22.26 27.79
N LEU A 380 17.98 -23.43 27.16
CA LEU A 380 16.91 -23.68 26.19
C LEU A 380 15.50 -23.58 26.82
N LYS A 381 15.33 -24.05 28.06
CA LYS A 381 14.06 -23.93 28.79
C LYS A 381 13.69 -22.50 29.11
N VAL A 382 14.65 -21.66 29.47
CA VAL A 382 14.45 -20.22 29.70
C VAL A 382 14.01 -19.53 28.41
N LEU A 383 14.71 -19.78 27.31
CA LEU A 383 14.36 -19.25 25.99
C LEU A 383 12.98 -19.73 25.52
N ALA A 384 12.67 -21.01 25.71
CA ALA A 384 11.34 -21.56 25.40
C ALA A 384 10.24 -20.95 26.27
N LYS A 385 10.52 -20.67 27.55
CA LYS A 385 9.58 -20.00 28.46
C LYS A 385 9.32 -18.55 28.04
N TYR A 386 10.35 -17.85 27.57
CA TYR A 386 10.21 -16.50 27.02
C TYR A 386 9.29 -16.49 25.78
N LEU A 387 9.49 -17.41 24.84
CA LEU A 387 8.59 -17.57 23.69
C LEU A 387 7.13 -17.86 24.10
N ARG A 388 6.92 -18.70 25.11
CA ARG A 388 5.56 -18.97 25.64
C ARG A 388 4.94 -17.77 26.33
N TRP A 389 5.75 -16.95 27.01
CA TRP A 389 5.29 -15.74 27.66
C TRP A 389 4.84 -14.70 26.62
N ILE A 390 5.62 -14.51 25.55
CA ILE A 390 5.26 -13.69 24.39
C ILE A 390 3.92 -14.16 23.79
N GLU A 391 3.77 -15.46 23.58
CA GLU A 391 2.54 -16.07 23.07
C GLU A 391 1.35 -15.86 24.02
N GLY A 392 1.59 -15.87 25.34
CA GLY A 392 0.58 -15.58 26.35
C GLY A 392 0.11 -14.12 26.33
N ILE A 393 1.04 -13.17 26.19
CA ILE A 393 0.72 -11.74 26.01
C ILE A 393 -0.07 -11.55 24.73
N LYS A 394 0.36 -12.18 23.63
CA LYS A 394 -0.37 -12.16 22.37
C LYS A 394 -1.81 -12.61 22.59
N ARG A 395 -2.05 -13.80 23.15
CA ARG A 395 -3.42 -14.30 23.35
C ARG A 395 -4.28 -13.36 24.19
N TYR A 396 -3.73 -12.84 25.29
CA TYR A 396 -4.46 -12.00 26.22
C TYR A 396 -4.84 -10.62 25.63
N TYR A 397 -3.92 -9.95 24.94
CA TYR A 397 -4.15 -8.59 24.44
C TYR A 397 -4.67 -8.57 22.99
N TRP A 398 -4.24 -9.51 22.15
CA TRP A 398 -4.65 -9.58 20.74
C TRP A 398 -6.02 -10.25 20.59
N ILE A 399 -6.22 -11.44 21.18
CA ILE A 399 -7.42 -12.24 20.94
C ILE A 399 -8.56 -11.80 21.85
N ASP A 400 -8.29 -11.67 23.15
CA ASP A 400 -9.34 -11.34 24.12
C ASP A 400 -9.64 -9.84 24.20
N ARG A 401 -8.83 -8.98 23.56
CA ARG A 401 -8.93 -7.50 23.55
C ARG A 401 -9.17 -6.88 24.94
N LYS A 402 -8.65 -7.51 25.99
CA LYS A 402 -8.74 -7.01 27.37
C LYS A 402 -7.61 -6.02 27.61
N ALA A 403 -7.78 -4.80 27.14
CA ALA A 403 -6.87 -3.71 27.46
C ALA A 403 -7.34 -2.99 28.74
N PRO A 404 -6.43 -2.60 29.64
CA PRO A 404 -6.70 -1.56 30.63
C PRO A 404 -7.09 -0.27 29.88
N GLU A 405 -8.13 0.42 30.33
CA GLU A 405 -8.69 1.63 29.67
C GLU A 405 -7.67 2.78 29.49
N GLU A 406 -6.52 2.71 30.16
CA GLU A 406 -5.46 3.73 30.15
C GLU A 406 -4.27 3.42 29.23
N PHE A 407 -4.20 2.24 28.58
CA PHE A 407 -3.01 1.83 27.84
C PHE A 407 -3.25 1.57 26.35
N GLU A 408 -2.46 2.25 25.51
CA GLU A 408 -2.42 2.01 24.07
C GLU A 408 -1.76 0.66 23.76
N ILE A 409 -2.57 -0.28 23.28
CA ILE A 409 -2.17 -1.68 23.01
C ILE A 409 -0.98 -1.73 22.03
N TRP A 410 -0.98 -0.90 20.99
CA TRP A 410 0.09 -0.86 19.99
C TRP A 410 1.46 -0.49 20.58
N ARG A 411 1.51 0.43 21.58
CA ARG A 411 2.76 0.80 22.26
C ARG A 411 3.38 -0.36 23.02
N LEU A 412 2.54 -1.19 23.65
CA LEU A 412 2.98 -2.40 24.33
C LEU A 412 3.61 -3.39 23.33
N PHE A 413 3.01 -3.56 22.16
CA PHE A 413 3.57 -4.41 21.10
C PHE A 413 4.84 -3.84 20.49
N CYS A 414 4.98 -2.52 20.35
CA CYS A 414 6.24 -1.88 19.95
C CYS A 414 7.36 -2.12 20.98
N ALA A 415 7.05 -1.99 22.27
CA ALA A 415 7.99 -2.29 23.34
C ALA A 415 8.38 -3.78 23.36
N LEU A 416 7.41 -4.67 23.14
CA LEU A 416 7.64 -6.11 23.05
C LEU A 416 8.49 -6.48 21.83
N TYR A 417 8.28 -5.81 20.69
CA TYR A 417 9.09 -5.98 19.49
C TYR A 417 10.56 -5.60 19.76
N ALA A 418 10.80 -4.43 20.35
CA ALA A 418 12.15 -3.99 20.72
C ALA A 418 12.81 -4.94 21.73
N ASP A 419 12.03 -5.47 22.67
CA ASP A 419 12.49 -6.44 23.66
C ASP A 419 12.87 -7.78 22.99
N CYS A 420 12.09 -8.27 22.03
CA CYS A 420 12.41 -9.47 21.25
C CYS A 420 13.73 -9.33 20.48
N VAL A 421 13.95 -8.18 19.82
CA VAL A 421 15.21 -7.86 19.13
C VAL A 421 16.39 -7.89 20.11
N THR A 422 16.20 -7.29 21.28
CA THR A 422 17.25 -7.20 22.31
C THR A 422 17.59 -8.58 22.87
N VAL A 423 16.58 -9.42 23.14
CA VAL A 423 16.78 -10.78 23.64
C VAL A 423 17.47 -11.66 22.61
N ASP A 424 17.08 -11.61 21.33
CA ASP A 424 17.71 -12.38 20.27
C ASP A 424 19.19 -12.02 20.13
N ASN A 425 19.49 -10.72 19.94
CA ASN A 425 20.86 -10.23 19.78
C ASN A 425 21.74 -10.53 21.00
N ARG A 426 21.25 -10.26 22.23
CA ARG A 426 22.05 -10.50 23.44
C ARG A 426 22.21 -11.99 23.76
N THR A 427 21.22 -12.83 23.45
CA THR A 427 21.36 -14.29 23.64
C THR A 427 22.45 -14.85 22.73
N PHE A 428 22.51 -14.40 21.46
CA PHE A 428 23.61 -14.74 20.56
C PHE A 428 24.95 -14.19 21.03
N GLY A 429 24.99 -12.95 21.52
CA GLY A 429 26.18 -12.35 22.09
C GLY A 429 26.73 -13.13 23.29
N ILE A 430 25.85 -13.56 24.22
CA ILE A 430 26.23 -14.38 25.38
C ILE A 430 26.71 -15.77 24.93
N ALA A 431 26.08 -16.36 23.92
CA ALA A 431 26.50 -17.64 23.38
C ALA A 431 27.92 -17.58 22.80
N LEU A 432 28.21 -16.54 22.00
CA LEU A 432 29.53 -16.30 21.42
C LEU A 432 30.61 -16.01 22.46
N SER A 433 30.29 -15.21 23.48
CA SER A 433 31.27 -14.71 24.46
C SER A 433 31.52 -15.65 25.63
N SER A 434 30.51 -16.39 26.11
CA SER A 434 30.61 -17.20 27.34
C SER A 434 30.33 -18.68 27.13
N ILE A 435 29.38 -19.05 26.26
CA ILE A 435 28.95 -20.45 26.12
C ILE A 435 29.91 -21.23 25.20
N TRP A 436 30.29 -20.66 24.05
CA TRP A 436 31.17 -21.32 23.08
C TRP A 436 32.58 -21.58 23.57
N PRO A 437 33.26 -20.66 24.29
CA PRO A 437 34.57 -20.96 24.86
C PRO A 437 34.51 -22.17 25.81
N LYS A 438 33.50 -22.21 26.69
CA LYS A 438 33.31 -23.30 27.67
C LYS A 438 32.92 -24.64 27.05
N ILE A 439 32.18 -24.62 25.94
CA ILE A 439 31.86 -25.86 25.20
C ILE A 439 33.09 -26.37 24.43
N ARG A 440 33.92 -25.48 23.87
CA ARG A 440 35.16 -25.85 23.16
C ARG A 440 36.21 -26.43 24.09
N GLU A 441 36.26 -26.00 25.35
CA GLU A 441 37.12 -26.61 26.39
C GLU A 441 36.83 -28.11 26.62
N HIS A 442 35.64 -28.58 26.23
CA HIS A 442 35.24 -29.98 26.31
C HIS A 442 35.37 -30.75 24.97
N GLU A 443 36.06 -30.19 23.97
CA GLU A 443 36.21 -30.76 22.62
C GLU A 443 34.87 -31.06 21.90
N LEU A 444 33.78 -30.40 22.31
CA LEU A 444 32.47 -30.57 21.69
C LEU A 444 32.30 -29.63 20.50
N ASP A 445 31.65 -30.13 19.44
CA ASP A 445 31.31 -29.30 18.29
C ASP A 445 30.19 -28.31 18.64
N VAL A 446 30.50 -27.03 18.51
CA VAL A 446 29.62 -25.90 18.80
C VAL A 446 28.52 -25.74 17.75
N THR A 447 28.67 -26.33 16.55
CA THR A 447 27.72 -26.14 15.43
C THR A 447 26.29 -26.55 15.80
N ILE A 448 26.12 -27.66 16.51
CA ILE A 448 24.80 -28.19 16.91
C ILE A 448 24.11 -27.23 17.89
N PHE A 449 24.87 -26.66 18.82
CA PHE A 449 24.37 -25.69 19.78
C PHE A 449 23.98 -24.37 19.10
N GLY A 450 24.76 -23.94 18.10
CA GLY A 450 24.44 -22.79 17.25
C GLY A 450 23.18 -23.00 16.43
N GLN A 451 22.93 -24.21 15.92
CA GLN A 451 21.69 -24.55 15.23
C GLN A 451 20.47 -24.45 16.15
N CYS A 452 20.58 -24.88 17.42
CA CYS A 452 19.49 -24.72 18.39
C CYS A 452 19.14 -23.24 18.66
N LEU A 453 20.13 -22.36 18.77
CA LEU A 453 19.90 -20.93 18.91
C LEU A 453 19.32 -20.32 17.63
N SER A 454 19.75 -20.80 16.46
CA SER A 454 19.19 -20.37 15.17
C SER A 454 17.70 -20.72 15.07
N VAL A 455 17.29 -21.89 15.56
CA VAL A 455 15.86 -22.28 15.65
C VAL A 455 15.08 -21.34 16.58
N PHE A 456 15.70 -20.86 17.67
CA PHE A 456 15.10 -19.87 18.54
C PHE A 456 14.94 -18.52 17.84
N SER A 457 15.97 -18.02 17.12
CA SER A 457 15.88 -16.78 16.34
C SER A 457 14.80 -16.85 15.27
N THR A 458 14.69 -17.97 14.55
CA THR A 458 13.61 -18.14 13.56
C THR A 458 12.23 -18.02 14.22
N LYS A 459 12.04 -18.66 15.38
CA LYS A 459 10.77 -18.57 16.13
C LYS A 459 10.49 -17.18 16.68
N ILE A 460 11.51 -16.45 17.13
CA ILE A 460 11.35 -15.05 17.54
C ILE A 460 11.00 -14.18 16.33
N ALA A 461 11.69 -14.36 15.20
CA ALA A 461 11.46 -13.59 13.99
C ALA A 461 10.04 -13.80 13.43
N GLU A 462 9.53 -15.03 13.47
CA GLU A 462 8.12 -15.33 13.14
C GLU A 462 7.17 -14.54 14.03
N LYS A 463 7.41 -14.48 15.34
CA LYS A 463 6.59 -13.71 16.29
C LYS A 463 6.69 -12.22 16.07
N MET A 464 7.88 -11.71 15.73
CA MET A 464 8.09 -10.31 15.41
C MET A 464 7.31 -9.89 14.15
N GLN A 465 7.31 -10.72 13.11
CA GLN A 465 6.50 -10.46 11.91
C GLN A 465 4.99 -10.47 12.21
N GLU A 466 4.54 -11.35 13.11
CA GLU A 466 3.15 -11.33 13.57
C GLU A 466 2.82 -10.01 14.28
N PHE A 467 3.70 -9.51 15.15
CA PHE A 467 3.50 -8.23 15.83
C PHE A 467 3.51 -7.03 14.89
N GLU A 468 4.41 -7.01 13.92
CA GLU A 468 4.46 -5.96 12.91
C GLU A 468 3.16 -5.87 12.11
N LYS A 469 2.64 -7.02 11.64
CA LYS A 469 1.35 -7.09 10.94
C LYS A 469 0.21 -6.55 11.81
N PHE A 470 0.17 -6.93 13.09
CA PHE A 470 -0.86 -6.45 14.00
C PHE A 470 -0.79 -4.95 14.27
N ILE A 471 0.40 -4.41 14.50
CA ILE A 471 0.58 -2.97 14.73
C ILE A 471 0.10 -2.20 13.49
N VAL A 472 0.43 -2.69 12.29
CA VAL A 472 -0.03 -2.09 11.03
C VAL A 472 -1.55 -2.23 10.89
N GLU A 473 -2.13 -3.39 11.14
CA GLU A 473 -3.58 -3.60 11.07
C GLU A 473 -4.35 -2.71 12.07
N ASP A 474 -3.87 -2.55 13.29
CA ASP A 474 -4.48 -1.72 14.31
C ASP A 474 -4.37 -0.22 13.99
N ALA A 475 -3.21 0.21 13.49
CA ALA A 475 -3.00 1.58 13.00
C ALA A 475 -3.90 1.88 11.79
N VAL A 476 -3.97 0.96 10.82
CA VAL A 476 -4.84 1.08 9.65
C VAL A 476 -6.30 1.09 10.06
N THR A 477 -6.72 0.22 10.98
CA THR A 477 -8.11 0.19 11.48
C THR A 477 -8.48 1.49 12.20
N SER A 478 -7.56 2.04 12.99
CA SER A 478 -7.76 3.31 13.70
C SER A 478 -7.90 4.49 12.73
N VAL A 479 -7.04 4.55 11.71
CA VAL A 479 -7.12 5.58 10.65
C VAL A 479 -8.34 5.38 9.75
N ALA A 480 -8.69 4.13 9.42
CA ALA A 480 -9.85 3.80 8.60
C ALA A 480 -11.16 4.22 9.26
N LYS A 481 -11.32 4.04 10.58
CA LYS A 481 -12.49 4.54 11.32
C LYS A 481 -12.70 6.05 11.17
N ILE A 482 -11.62 6.82 11.14
CA ILE A 482 -11.66 8.28 10.96
C ILE A 482 -11.99 8.62 9.50
N LEU A 483 -11.42 7.87 8.55
CA LEU A 483 -11.62 8.05 7.12
C LEU A 483 -12.98 7.54 6.60
N ASP A 484 -13.65 6.61 7.29
CA ASP A 484 -15.01 6.18 6.93
C ASP A 484 -16.01 7.35 6.96
N GLY A 485 -15.79 8.33 7.84
CA GLY A 485 -16.55 9.59 7.86
C GLY A 485 -16.39 10.41 6.57
N VAL A 486 -15.24 10.31 5.90
CA VAL A 486 -14.94 11.01 4.63
C VAL A 486 -15.78 10.45 3.48
N CYS A 487 -16.05 9.14 3.47
CA CYS A 487 -16.94 8.50 2.49
C CYS A 487 -18.38 9.02 2.56
N GLY A 488 -18.79 9.61 3.69
CA GLY A 488 -20.09 10.27 3.86
C GLY A 488 -20.18 11.69 3.27
N ILE A 489 -19.04 12.34 2.98
CA ILE A 489 -18.99 13.74 2.51
C ILE A 489 -19.73 13.92 1.16
N PRO A 490 -19.57 13.06 0.14
CA PRO A 490 -20.32 13.20 -1.11
C PRO A 490 -21.84 13.14 -0.91
N ARG A 491 -22.33 12.36 0.07
CA ARG A 491 -23.77 12.31 0.41
C ARG A 491 -24.23 13.60 1.08
N GLN A 492 -23.41 14.22 1.92
CA GLN A 492 -23.73 15.49 2.60
C GLN A 492 -23.73 16.71 1.65
N TYR A 493 -22.92 16.66 0.58
CA TYR A 493 -22.86 17.73 -0.44
C TYR A 493 -23.77 17.47 -1.65
N ARG A 494 -24.18 16.22 -1.91
CA ARG A 494 -25.27 15.95 -2.85
C ARG A 494 -26.55 16.55 -2.28
N TRP A 495 -27.07 17.56 -2.99
CA TRP A 495 -28.36 18.25 -2.76
C TRP A 495 -28.36 19.38 -1.73
N THR A 496 -27.20 19.77 -1.18
CA THR A 496 -27.09 20.99 -0.37
C THR A 496 -26.43 22.10 -1.20
N LYS A 497 -27.05 23.29 -1.29
CA LYS A 497 -26.45 24.51 -1.91
C LYS A 497 -25.34 25.10 -1.02
N LYS A 498 -24.45 24.26 -0.47
CA LYS A 498 -23.34 24.71 0.36
C LYS A 498 -22.22 25.28 -0.53
N PRO A 499 -21.57 26.38 -0.11
CA PRO A 499 -20.42 26.92 -0.84
C PRO A 499 -19.25 25.92 -0.85
N ALA A 500 -18.35 26.06 -1.83
CA ALA A 500 -17.16 25.23 -1.92
C ALA A 500 -16.33 25.34 -0.62
N PRO A 501 -15.80 24.23 -0.07
CA PRO A 501 -15.07 24.26 1.18
C PRO A 501 -13.77 25.06 1.02
N THR A 502 -13.64 26.13 1.81
CA THR A 502 -12.44 27.00 1.89
C THR A 502 -11.47 26.62 3.01
N ASN A 503 -11.89 25.75 3.94
CA ASN A 503 -11.08 25.28 5.07
C ASN A 503 -10.71 23.80 4.92
N ILE A 504 -9.56 23.43 5.50
CA ILE A 504 -9.10 22.03 5.56
C ILE A 504 -10.16 21.19 6.29
N SER A 505 -10.45 20.01 5.75
CA SER A 505 -11.43 19.10 6.34
C SER A 505 -11.02 18.71 7.77
N PRO A 506 -11.94 18.74 8.76
CA PRO A 506 -11.63 18.33 10.13
C PRO A 506 -11.13 16.87 10.21
N TYR A 507 -11.57 16.01 9.28
CA TYR A 507 -11.06 14.64 9.15
C TYR A 507 -9.57 14.58 8.81
N ILE A 508 -9.04 15.53 8.03
CA ILE A 508 -7.61 15.59 7.69
C ILE A 508 -6.79 16.03 8.90
N SER A 509 -7.30 16.98 9.71
CA SER A 509 -6.64 17.37 10.96
C SER A 509 -6.67 16.25 12.01
N GLU A 510 -7.78 15.54 12.16
CA GLU A 510 -7.90 14.39 13.07
C GLU A 510 -7.01 13.23 12.61
N THR A 511 -7.03 12.88 11.31
CA THR A 511 -6.14 11.86 10.75
C THR A 511 -4.67 12.24 10.94
N SER A 512 -4.32 13.51 10.74
CA SER A 512 -2.95 13.99 10.99
C SER A 512 -2.57 13.95 12.47
N ALA A 513 -3.50 14.21 13.39
CA ALA A 513 -3.25 14.11 14.82
C ALA A 513 -3.04 12.64 15.25
N THR A 514 -3.88 11.72 14.74
CA THR A 514 -3.72 10.28 14.97
C THR A 514 -2.42 9.75 14.39
N LEU A 515 -2.04 10.15 13.17
CA LEU A 515 -0.75 9.76 12.57
C LEU A 515 0.46 10.34 13.33
N LYS A 516 0.32 11.51 13.95
CA LYS A 516 1.36 12.06 14.84
C LYS A 516 1.52 11.27 16.14
N LEU A 517 0.48 10.58 16.62
CA LEU A 517 0.59 9.71 17.79
C LEU A 517 1.39 8.43 17.52
N PHE A 518 1.44 7.98 16.25
CA PHE A 518 2.22 6.83 15.78
C PHE A 518 3.66 7.19 15.35
N LYS A 519 4.04 8.46 15.42
CA LYS A 519 5.38 8.96 15.08
C LYS A 519 6.23 9.02 16.35
#